data_AF-A0A1T3WFS2-F1
#
_entry.id   AF-A0A1T3WFS2-F1
#
_cell.length_a   1.000
_cell.length_b   1.000
_cell.length_c   1.000
_cell.angle_alpha   90.00
_cell.angle_beta   90.00
_cell.angle_gamma   90.00
#
_symmetry.space_group_name_H-M   'P 1'
#
loop_
_entity.id
_entity.type
_entity.pdbx_description
1 polymer ?
#
loop_
_entity_poly.entity_id
_entity_poly.type
_entity_poly.pdbx_seq_one_letter_code
_entity_poly.pdbx_strand_id
1 'polypeptide(L)' 'RFSELVGEPPLTYLTGWRMTLAMDLLIEQQEATVREVARAVGYSDPFTFSAAFKRYRGVNPSEFRRINTA' A
#
# COMPACT_ATOMS: atom_id res chain seq x y z
N ARG A 1 7.08 24.97 1.79
CA ARG A 1 6.31 24.87 3.06
C ARG A 1 5.79 23.46 3.45
N PHE A 2 5.50 22.48 2.59
CA PHE A 2 5.30 21.07 3.06
C PHE A 2 6.62 20.30 3.09
N SER A 3 7.31 20.24 1.95
CA SER A 3 8.57 19.52 1.82
C SER A 3 9.68 20.07 2.73
N GLU A 4 9.64 21.37 3.05
CA GLU A 4 10.55 22.00 4.03
C GLU A 4 10.35 21.47 5.46
N LEU A 5 9.14 21.04 5.82
CA LEU A 5 8.80 20.55 7.16
C LEU A 5 8.92 19.03 7.28
N VAL A 6 8.57 18.31 6.22
CA VAL A 6 8.47 16.84 6.21
C VAL A 6 9.69 16.19 5.55
N GLY A 7 10.49 16.96 4.79
CA GLY A 7 11.69 16.48 4.11
C GLY A 7 11.42 15.82 2.75
N GLU A 8 10.16 15.63 2.36
CA GLU A 8 9.80 15.02 1.08
C GLU A 8 8.60 15.69 0.39
N PRO A 9 8.48 15.55 -0.95
CA PRO A 9 7.31 16.06 -1.68
C PRO A 9 5.99 15.44 -1.20
N PRO A 10 4.89 16.21 -1.16
CA PRO A 10 3.60 15.72 -0.67
C PRO A 10 3.10 14.42 -1.29
N LEU A 11 3.31 14.24 -2.60
CA LEU A 11 2.85 13.04 -3.31
C LEU A 11 3.68 11.79 -2.97
N THR A 12 4.96 11.96 -2.66
CA THR A 12 5.83 10.88 -2.18
C THR A 12 5.37 10.43 -0.80
N TYR A 13 5.17 11.39 0.11
CA TYR A 13 4.63 11.11 1.45
C TYR A 13 3.28 10.39 1.39
N LEU A 14 2.35 10.90 0.58
CA LEU A 14 1.04 10.29 0.41
C LEU A 14 1.14 8.86 -0.13
N THR A 15 2.07 8.60 -1.04
CA THR A 15 2.31 7.26 -1.57
C THR A 15 2.79 6.32 -0.47
N GLY A 16 3.77 6.73 0.34
CA GLY A 16 4.28 5.94 1.47
C GLY A 16 3.19 5.66 2.51
N TRP A 17 2.38 6.67 2.83
CA TRP A 17 1.26 6.53 3.75
C TRP A 17 0.21 5.53 3.25
N ARG A 18 -0.16 5.60 1.97
CA ARG A 18 -1.08 4.64 1.34
C ARG A 18 -0.56 3.20 1.40
N MET A 19 0.75 3.01 1.20
CA MET A 19 1.36 1.67 1.28
C MET A 19 1.40 1.14 2.71
N THR A 20 1.61 2.02 3.69
CA THR A 20 1.55 1.67 5.12
C THR A 20 0.16 1.16 5.48
N LEU A 21 -0.88 1.94 5.17
CA LEU A 21 -2.27 1.52 5.39
C LEU A 21 -2.62 0.23 4.64
N ALA A 22 -2.10 0.03 3.42
CA ALA A 22 -2.32 -1.18 2.67
C ALA A 22 -1.73 -2.42 3.37
N MET A 23 -0.57 -2.30 4.01
CA MET A 23 0.03 -3.40 4.78
C MET A 23 -0.86 -3.79 5.96
N ASP A 24 -1.35 -2.81 6.72
CA ASP A 24 -2.23 -3.04 7.87
C ASP A 24 -3.51 -3.76 7.43
N LEU A 25 -4.17 -3.27 6.37
CA LEU A 25 -5.36 -3.90 5.81
C LEU A 25 -5.10 -5.32 5.28
N LEU A 26 -3.94 -5.58 4.68
CA LEU A 26 -3.59 -6.91 4.19
C LEU A 26 -3.42 -7.93 5.32
N ILE A 27 -2.99 -7.48 6.52
CA ILE A 27 -2.76 -8.31 7.71
C ILE A 27 -4.06 -8.49 8.49
N GLU A 28 -4.78 -7.40 8.76
CA GLU A 28 -5.97 -7.39 9.62
C GLU A 28 -7.20 -7.98 8.94
N GLN A 29 -7.30 -7.86 7.61
CA GLN A 29 -8.47 -8.29 6.83
C GLN A 29 -8.12 -9.44 5.90
N GLN A 30 -8.07 -10.67 6.45
CA GLN A 30 -7.68 -11.87 5.71
C GLN A 30 -8.62 -12.16 4.53
N GLU A 31 -9.92 -11.92 4.71
CA GLU A 31 -10.96 -12.14 3.70
C GLU A 31 -11.02 -11.05 2.62
N ALA A 32 -10.47 -9.86 2.90
CA ALA A 32 -10.49 -8.78 1.92
C ALA A 32 -9.62 -9.14 0.71
N THR A 33 -10.15 -8.98 -0.49
CA THR A 33 -9.39 -9.17 -1.72
C THR A 33 -8.36 -8.06 -1.90
N VAL A 34 -7.28 -8.33 -2.65
CA VAL A 34 -6.28 -7.31 -3.02
C VAL A 34 -6.94 -6.11 -3.73
N ARG A 35 -8.05 -6.33 -4.45
CA ARG A 35 -8.82 -5.28 -5.10
C ARG A 35 -9.53 -4.37 -4.10
N GLU A 36 -10.14 -4.94 -3.06
CA GLU A 36 -10.80 -4.17 -2.00
C GLU A 36 -9.78 -3.34 -1.22
N VAL A 37 -8.62 -3.92 -0.89
CA VAL A 37 -7.51 -3.17 -0.27
C VAL A 37 -7.04 -2.03 -1.17
N ALA A 38 -6.82 -2.28 -2.47
CA ALA A 38 -6.42 -1.26 -3.43
C ALA A 38 -7.41 -0.08 -3.44
N ARG A 39 -8.71 -0.36 -3.47
CA ARG A 39 -9.77 0.66 -3.43
C ARG A 39 -9.77 1.44 -2.13
N ALA A 40 -9.62 0.76 -0.99
CA ALA A 40 -9.57 1.39 0.33
C ALA A 40 -8.40 2.39 0.46
N VAL A 41 -7.25 2.10 -0.16
CA VAL A 41 -6.09 3.00 -0.14
C VAL A 41 -6.02 3.98 -1.32
N GLY A 42 -7.11 4.10 -2.08
CA GLY A 42 -7.26 5.14 -3.12
C GLY A 42 -6.72 4.78 -4.50
N TYR A 43 -6.54 3.49 -4.80
CA TYR A 43 -6.21 3.00 -6.15
C TYR A 43 -7.47 2.43 -6.82
N SER A 44 -7.83 2.99 -7.97
CA SER A 44 -8.96 2.50 -8.77
C SER A 44 -8.64 1.19 -9.50
N ASP A 45 -7.37 1.01 -9.87
CA ASP A 45 -6.86 -0.18 -10.56
C ASP A 45 -5.99 -1.04 -9.62
N PRO A 46 -6.37 -2.30 -9.34
CA PRO A 46 -5.58 -3.20 -8.49
C PRO A 46 -4.22 -3.57 -9.09
N PHE A 47 -4.03 -3.50 -10.42
CA PHE A 47 -2.72 -3.75 -11.03
C PHE A 47 -1.75 -2.61 -10.75
N THR A 48 -2.20 -1.36 -10.92
CA THR A 48 -1.44 -0.15 -10.55
C THR A 48 -1.07 -0.16 -9.07
N PHE A 49 -2.01 -0.54 -8.19
CA PHE A 49 -1.72 -0.75 -6.76
C PHE A 49 -0.63 -1.80 -6.55
N SER A 50 -0.77 -2.98 -7.16
CA SER A 50 0.17 -4.08 -6.97
C SER A 50 1.59 -3.72 -7.44
N ALA A 51 1.72 -3.00 -8.55
CA ALA A 51 3.00 -2.50 -9.02
C ALA A 51 3.63 -1.46 -8.07
N ALA A 52 2.83 -0.51 -7.57
CA ALA A 52 3.29 0.48 -6.61
C ALA A 52 3.69 -0.16 -5.27
N PHE A 53 2.90 -1.11 -4.79
CA PHE A 53 3.17 -1.86 -3.57
C PHE A 53 4.45 -2.68 -3.70
N LYS A 54 4.63 -3.41 -4.81
CA LYS A 54 5.88 -4.15 -5.06
C LYS A 54 7.09 -3.23 -5.09
N ARG A 55 6.98 -2.05 -5.72
CA ARG A 55 8.06 -1.06 -5.74
C ARG A 55 8.39 -0.53 -4.34
N TYR A 56 7.39 -0.36 -3.49
CA TYR A 56 7.55 0.14 -2.12
C TYR A 56 8.06 -0.92 -1.15
N ARG A 57 7.51 -2.14 -1.20
CA ARG A 57 7.73 -3.20 -0.19
C ARG A 57 8.66 -4.33 -0.63
N GLY A 58 8.93 -4.43 -1.93
CA GLY A 58 9.78 -5.46 -2.55
C GLY A 58 9.03 -6.73 -2.99
N VAL A 59 7.82 -6.97 -2.49
CA VAL A 59 6.99 -8.15 -2.78
C VAL A 59 5.57 -7.74 -3.17
N ASN A 60 4.83 -8.62 -3.86
CA ASN A 60 3.45 -8.33 -4.24
C ASN A 60 2.50 -8.38 -3.01
N PRO A 61 1.34 -7.70 -3.04
CA PRO A 61 0.37 -7.69 -1.93
C PRO A 61 -0.05 -9.08 -1.44
N SER A 62 -0.38 -10.00 -2.36
CA SER A 62 -0.80 -11.36 -2.00
C SER A 62 0.32 -12.17 -1.34
N GLU A 63 1.55 -11.96 -1.79
CA GLU A 63 2.73 -12.61 -1.21
C GLU A 63 3.06 -12.02 0.16
N PHE A 64 2.98 -10.70 0.30
CA PHE A 64 3.10 -10.02 1.59
C PHE A 64 2.11 -10.59 2.60
N ARG A 65 0.82 -10.72 2.23
CA ARG A 65 -0.18 -11.34 3.10
C ARG A 65 0.25 -12.75 3.51
N ARG A 66 0.54 -13.62 2.54
CA ARG A 66 0.91 -15.03 2.80
C ARG A 66 2.09 -15.17 3.78
N ILE A 67 3.07 -14.26 3.73
CA ILE A 67 4.25 -14.30 4.62
C ILE A 67 3.94 -13.78 6.03
N ASN A 68 3.00 -12.85 6.18
CA ASN A 68 2.71 -12.19 7.46
C ASN A 68 1.48 -12.74 8.18
N THR A 69 0.72 -13.65 7.55
CA THR A 69 -0.45 -14.31 8.15
C THR A 69 -0.28 -15.84 8.28
N ALA A 70 0.92 -16.36 8.01
CA ALA A 70 1.30 -17.74 8.32
C ALA A 70 1.83 -17.84 9.75
#